data_AF-A0A6H0IRW5-F1
#
_entry.id   AF-A0A6H0IRW5-F1
#
_cell.length_a   1.000
_cell.length_b   1.000
_cell.length_c   1.000
_cell.angle_alpha   90.00
_cell.angle_beta   90.00
_cell.angle_gamma   90.00
#
_symmetry.space_group_name_H-M   'P 1'
#
loop_
_entity.id
_entity.type
_entity.pdbx_description
1 polymer ?
#
loop_
_entity_poly.entity_id
_entity_poly.type
_entity_poly.pdbx_seq_one_letter_code
_entity_poly.pdbx_strand_id
1 'polypeptide(L)'
;MAESVAIAGPRRLPAWALAEVEAVAVGLVRAGFSLSVGCSQGADAAAIRAAGPGACRVFAAWGPGGAGAVGVSAVREVLAHGSHGGAVNWWAGGGAEVPARVRLARRTRAVVASASRAVVVWLASGSSGSLLAARAAAAAGLPVVAFPVAGELPSLGAGHWSGGLSGCWSRARRWEQLPDMLET
;
A
#
# COMPACT_ATOMS: atom_id res chain seq x y z
N MET A 1 3.40 19.17 8.53
CA MET A 1 3.24 17.70 8.55
C MET A 1 3.78 17.18 7.23
N ALA A 2 4.61 16.13 7.24
CA ALA A 2 5.10 15.55 5.98
C ALA A 2 3.93 14.92 5.21
N GLU A 3 3.86 15.15 3.90
CA GLU A 3 2.87 14.51 3.04
C GLU A 3 3.11 12.99 3.00
N SER A 4 2.03 12.21 2.93
CA SER A 4 2.09 10.75 2.99
C SER A 4 1.61 10.08 1.69
N VAL A 5 2.32 9.01 1.32
CA VAL A 5 1.97 8.13 0.20
C VAL A 5 1.69 6.75 0.75
N ALA A 6 0.56 6.15 0.39
CA ALA A 6 0.29 4.76 0.73
C ALA A 6 0.98 3.81 -0.25
N ILE A 7 1.56 2.72 0.27
CA ILE A 7 2.08 1.61 -0.53
C ILE A 7 1.28 0.35 -0.21
N ALA A 8 0.82 -0.35 -1.25
CA ALA A 8 0.19 -1.66 -1.12
C ALA A 8 0.62 -2.60 -2.26
N GLY A 9 0.61 -3.90 -2.01
CA GLY A 9 0.91 -4.86 -3.06
C GLY A 9 0.66 -6.31 -2.66
N PRO A 10 0.94 -7.25 -3.57
CA PRO A 10 0.73 -8.67 -3.34
C PRO A 10 1.63 -9.19 -2.21
N ARG A 11 1.14 -10.24 -1.53
CA ARG A 11 1.86 -10.90 -0.44
C ARG A 11 3.09 -11.68 -0.89
N ARG A 12 3.16 -11.98 -2.19
CA ARG A 12 4.24 -12.68 -2.85
C ARG A 12 4.51 -11.96 -4.15
N LEU A 13 5.76 -11.60 -4.38
CA LEU A 13 6.22 -10.89 -5.56
C LEU A 13 7.50 -11.58 -6.06
N PRO A 14 7.75 -11.58 -7.38
CA PRO A 14 9.05 -11.98 -7.91
C PRO A 14 10.13 -10.99 -7.44
N ALA A 15 11.39 -11.43 -7.42
CA ALA A 15 12.52 -10.65 -6.91
C ALA A 15 12.65 -9.27 -7.58
N TRP A 16 12.45 -9.20 -8.89
CA TRP A 16 12.49 -7.94 -9.63
C TRP A 16 11.42 -6.93 -9.16
N ALA A 17 10.23 -7.40 -8.80
CA ALA A 17 9.14 -6.54 -8.34
C ALA A 17 9.36 -6.10 -6.89
N LEU A 18 9.99 -6.94 -6.07
CA LEU A 18 10.42 -6.54 -4.73
C LEU A 18 11.47 -5.42 -4.81
N ALA A 19 12.47 -5.57 -5.68
CA ALA A 19 13.46 -4.52 -5.92
C ALA A 19 12.82 -3.22 -6.43
N GLU A 20 11.79 -3.31 -7.27
CA GLU A 20 11.01 -2.15 -7.74
C GLU A 20 10.27 -1.45 -6.58
N VAL A 21 9.62 -2.21 -5.69
CA VAL A 21 8.98 -1.66 -4.48
C VAL A 21 9.99 -0.92 -3.61
N GLU A 22 11.16 -1.52 -3.37
CA GLU A 22 12.22 -0.92 -2.55
C GLU A 22 12.76 0.36 -3.20
N ALA A 23 13.02 0.36 -4.50
CA ALA A 23 13.49 1.54 -5.24
C ALA A 23 12.48 2.70 -5.21
N VAL A 24 11.19 2.41 -5.38
CA VAL A 24 10.11 3.40 -5.30
C VAL A 24 9.97 3.94 -3.87
N ALA A 25 9.99 3.07 -2.86
CA ALA A 25 9.91 3.49 -1.46
C ALA A 25 11.08 4.41 -1.07
N VAL A 26 12.32 4.06 -1.44
CA VAL A 26 13.51 4.90 -1.23
C VAL A 26 13.37 6.23 -1.97
N GLY A 27 12.90 6.21 -3.23
CA GLY A 27 12.71 7.42 -4.02
C GLY A 27 11.71 8.39 -3.38
N LEU A 28 10.58 7.88 -2.90
CA LEU A 28 9.56 8.68 -2.20
C LEU A 28 10.09 9.28 -0.90
N VAL A 29 10.81 8.49 -0.08
CA VAL A 29 11.40 8.98 1.18
C VAL A 29 12.45 10.05 0.91
N ARG A 30 13.32 9.86 -0.09
CA ARG A 30 14.31 10.87 -0.51
C ARG A 30 13.67 12.16 -1.01
N ALA A 31 12.48 12.06 -1.60
CA ALA A 31 11.68 13.21 -2.01
C ALA A 31 10.92 13.89 -0.84
N GLY A 32 11.08 13.41 0.40
CA GLY A 32 10.49 14.01 1.60
C GLY A 32 9.11 13.47 1.99
N PHE A 33 8.61 12.43 1.30
CA PHE A 33 7.34 11.80 1.66
C PHE A 33 7.50 10.78 2.79
N SER A 34 6.49 10.71 3.66
CA SER A 34 6.32 9.59 4.58
C SER A 34 5.48 8.48 3.93
N LEU A 35 5.69 7.23 4.33
CA LEU A 35 4.95 6.10 3.79
C LEU A 35 3.90 5.61 4.77
N SER A 36 2.70 5.32 4.25
CA SER A 36 1.66 4.55 4.95
C SER A 36 1.64 3.14 4.38
N VAL A 37 1.97 2.15 5.19
CA VAL A 37 2.16 0.78 4.71
C VAL A 37 1.36 -0.20 5.54
N GLY A 38 0.95 -1.27 4.89
CA GLY A 38 0.41 -2.43 5.57
C GLY A 38 1.44 -3.25 6.37
N CYS A 39 1.04 -4.44 6.82
CA CYS A 39 1.80 -5.39 7.62
C CYS A 39 1.87 -6.79 6.98
N SER A 40 1.68 -6.92 5.67
CA SER A 40 1.69 -8.20 4.97
C SER A 40 3.10 -8.57 4.50
N GLN A 41 3.34 -9.83 4.18
CA GLN A 41 4.54 -10.23 3.44
C GLN A 41 4.57 -9.56 2.04
N GLY A 42 5.69 -9.68 1.33
CA GLY A 42 5.82 -9.16 -0.03
C GLY A 42 6.01 -7.64 -0.04
N ALA A 43 5.14 -6.92 -0.77
CA ALA A 43 5.29 -5.49 -1.01
C ALA A 43 5.35 -4.66 0.28
N ASP A 44 4.43 -4.90 1.23
CA ASP A 44 4.40 -4.16 2.50
C ASP A 44 5.75 -4.34 3.25
N ALA A 45 6.23 -5.58 3.38
CA ALA A 45 7.51 -5.90 4.02
C ALA A 45 8.71 -5.23 3.34
N ALA A 46 8.73 -5.20 2.00
CA ALA A 46 9.77 -4.53 1.22
C ALA A 46 9.78 -3.01 1.46
N ALA A 47 8.61 -2.38 1.41
CA ALA A 47 8.47 -0.95 1.69
C ALA A 47 8.88 -0.59 3.12
N ILE A 48 8.53 -1.42 4.12
CA ILE A 48 8.94 -1.22 5.53
C ILE A 48 10.47 -1.21 5.66
N ARG A 49 11.17 -2.19 5.06
CA ARG A 49 12.64 -2.27 5.11
C ARG A 49 13.30 -1.09 4.41
N ALA A 50 12.79 -0.71 3.25
CA ALA A 50 13.36 0.34 2.41
C ALA A 50 13.21 1.75 3.00
N ALA A 51 12.09 2.04 3.66
CA ALA A 51 11.79 3.38 4.15
C ALA A 51 12.46 3.71 5.49
N GLY A 52 12.70 2.71 6.33
CA GLY A 52 13.24 2.90 7.68
C GLY A 52 12.19 3.42 8.70
N PRO A 53 12.55 3.44 10.00
CA PRO A 53 11.62 3.71 11.09
C PRO A 53 11.07 5.15 11.11
N GLY A 54 11.87 6.14 10.69
CA GLY A 54 11.48 7.55 10.74
C GLY A 54 10.55 8.03 9.62
N ALA A 55 10.43 7.25 8.53
CA ALA A 55 9.70 7.66 7.33
C ALA A 55 8.55 6.71 6.97
N CYS A 56 8.21 5.76 7.83
CA CYS A 56 7.16 4.78 7.57
C CYS A 56 6.25 4.62 8.78
N ARG A 57 4.95 4.61 8.53
CA ARG A 57 3.91 4.25 9.49
C ARG A 57 3.28 2.94 9.03
N VAL A 58 3.34 1.93 9.90
CA VAL A 58 2.79 0.60 9.64
C VAL A 58 1.41 0.47 10.26
N PHE A 59 0.45 -0.01 9.47
CA PHE A 59 -0.89 -0.36 9.93
C PHE A 59 -0.99 -1.88 10.06
N ALA A 60 -0.92 -2.37 11.29
CA ALA A 60 -0.97 -3.79 11.59
C ALA A 60 -2.43 -4.27 11.77
N ALA A 61 -2.81 -5.33 11.06
CA ALA A 61 -4.12 -5.98 11.23
C ALA A 61 -4.17 -6.95 12.45
N TRP A 62 -3.17 -6.85 13.32
CA TRP A 62 -2.87 -7.68 14.46
C TRP A 62 -2.26 -6.81 15.58
N GLY A 63 -2.16 -7.33 16.80
CA GLY A 63 -1.74 -6.61 18.00
C GLY A 63 -0.25 -6.68 18.29
N PRO A 64 0.22 -5.99 19.35
CA PRO A 64 1.63 -6.07 19.77
C PRO A 64 2.11 -7.51 19.97
N GLY A 65 3.39 -7.76 19.74
CA GLY A 65 4.00 -9.09 19.92
C GLY A 65 3.53 -10.17 18.93
N GLY A 66 2.75 -9.83 17.90
CA GLY A 66 2.25 -10.79 16.92
C GLY A 66 0.84 -11.31 17.21
N ALA A 67 0.14 -10.77 18.23
CA ALA A 67 -1.17 -11.26 18.65
C ALA A 67 -2.19 -11.18 17.51
N GLY A 68 -2.76 -12.32 17.10
CA GLY A 68 -3.74 -12.40 16.00
C GLY A 68 -3.16 -12.23 14.60
N ALA A 69 -1.83 -12.29 14.45
CA ALA A 69 -1.18 -12.39 13.15
C ALA A 69 -1.55 -13.70 12.45
N VAL A 70 -1.60 -13.66 11.12
CA VAL A 70 -1.88 -14.82 10.26
C VAL A 70 -0.66 -15.14 9.37
N GLY A 71 -0.64 -16.30 8.72
CA GLY A 71 0.53 -16.79 7.95
C GLY A 71 1.03 -15.90 6.80
N VAL A 72 0.29 -14.84 6.44
CA VAL A 72 0.69 -13.84 5.43
C VAL A 72 1.18 -12.53 6.03
N SER A 73 1.36 -12.47 7.35
CA SER A 73 1.79 -11.27 8.08
C SER A 73 3.31 -11.17 8.06
N ALA A 74 3.83 -9.96 7.88
CA ALA A 74 5.25 -9.65 8.00
C ALA A 74 5.63 -9.37 9.46
N VAL A 75 5.40 -10.36 10.34
CA VAL A 75 5.57 -10.18 11.79
C VAL A 75 6.98 -9.70 12.12
N ARG A 76 7.99 -10.34 11.53
CA ARG A 76 9.40 -10.00 11.77
C ARG A 76 9.71 -8.56 11.39
N GLU A 77 9.34 -8.14 10.19
CA GLU A 77 9.64 -6.81 9.67
C GLU A 77 8.90 -5.72 10.46
N VAL A 78 7.64 -5.96 10.86
CA VAL A 78 6.86 -5.00 11.64
C VAL A 78 7.35 -4.87 13.07
N LEU A 79 7.69 -5.99 13.73
CA LEU A 79 8.25 -5.95 15.08
C LEU A 79 9.63 -5.28 15.08
N ALA A 80 10.48 -5.59 14.11
CA ALA A 80 11.77 -4.93 13.93
C ALA A 80 11.58 -3.43 13.67
N HIS A 81 10.64 -3.02 12.81
CA HIS A 81 10.35 -1.61 12.58
C HIS A 81 9.97 -0.88 13.87
N GLY A 82 9.06 -1.47 14.67
CA GLY A 82 8.68 -0.91 15.97
C GLY A 82 9.83 -0.85 16.97
N SER A 83 10.67 -1.88 17.05
CA SER A 83 11.82 -1.90 17.98
C SER A 83 12.89 -0.86 17.65
N HIS A 84 12.97 -0.43 16.39
CA HIS A 84 13.84 0.67 15.94
C HIS A 84 13.16 2.05 16.03
N GLY A 85 12.05 2.18 16.78
CA GLY A 85 11.36 3.45 16.99
C GLY A 85 10.36 3.82 15.90
N GLY A 86 10.05 2.91 14.97
CA GLY A 86 9.07 3.13 13.92
C GLY A 86 7.62 3.12 14.42
N ALA A 87 6.76 3.89 13.75
CA ALA A 87 5.37 4.03 14.15
C ALA A 87 4.53 2.83 13.70
N VAL A 88 3.93 2.11 14.66
CA VAL A 88 3.01 1.00 14.37
C VAL A 88 1.63 1.24 14.97
N ASN A 89 0.64 1.28 14.09
CA ASN A 89 -0.78 1.32 14.43
C ASN A 89 -1.28 -0.13 14.56
N TRP A 90 -1.26 -0.64 15.78
CA TRP A 90 -1.79 -1.97 16.11
C TRP A 90 -3.31 -2.04 15.94
N TRP A 91 -3.82 -3.22 15.58
CA TRP A 91 -5.26 -3.44 15.38
C TRP A 91 -5.95 -2.44 14.45
N ALA A 92 -5.24 -1.96 13.42
CA ALA A 92 -5.73 -0.98 12.45
C ALA A 92 -6.96 -1.43 11.64
N GLY A 93 -7.41 -2.68 11.80
CA GLY A 93 -8.63 -3.22 11.20
C GLY A 93 -9.73 -3.61 12.20
N GLY A 94 -9.55 -3.31 13.49
CA GLY A 94 -10.34 -3.83 14.60
C GLY A 94 -9.57 -4.85 15.44
N GLY A 95 -10.03 -5.10 16.67
CA GLY A 95 -9.38 -5.95 17.67
C GLY A 95 -9.41 -7.45 17.35
N ALA A 96 -8.93 -8.26 18.28
CA ALA A 96 -8.77 -9.71 18.10
C ALA A 96 -10.09 -10.44 17.77
N GLU A 97 -11.20 -9.91 18.25
CA GLU A 97 -12.57 -10.38 18.05
C GLU A 97 -13.07 -10.24 16.61
N VAL A 98 -12.52 -9.31 15.82
CA VAL A 98 -12.94 -9.11 14.43
C VAL A 98 -12.33 -10.20 13.54
N PRO A 99 -13.09 -10.90 12.67
CA PRO A 99 -12.53 -11.94 11.80
C PRO A 99 -11.35 -11.45 10.95
N ALA A 100 -10.31 -12.27 10.80
CA ALA A 100 -9.06 -11.86 10.16
C ALA A 100 -9.24 -11.26 8.75
N ARG A 101 -10.14 -11.80 7.94
CA ARG A 101 -10.45 -11.26 6.60
C ARG A 101 -11.01 -9.84 6.67
N VAL A 102 -11.89 -9.58 7.63
CA VAL A 102 -12.48 -8.26 7.86
C VAL A 102 -11.44 -7.29 8.39
N ARG A 103 -10.58 -7.72 9.34
CA ARG A 103 -9.46 -6.91 9.83
C ARG A 103 -8.54 -6.49 8.69
N LEU A 104 -8.15 -7.42 7.82
CA LEU A 104 -7.26 -7.13 6.69
C LEU A 104 -7.86 -6.09 5.75
N ALA A 105 -9.15 -6.21 5.41
CA ALA A 105 -9.84 -5.26 4.54
C ALA A 105 -10.00 -3.87 5.19
N ARG A 106 -10.41 -3.80 6.46
CA ARG A 106 -10.52 -2.55 7.22
C ARG A 106 -9.16 -1.87 7.36
N ARG A 107 -8.11 -2.63 7.67
CA ARG A 107 -6.73 -2.14 7.73
C ARG A 107 -6.28 -1.57 6.38
N THR A 108 -6.60 -2.22 5.26
CA THR A 108 -6.29 -1.67 3.93
C THR A 108 -6.93 -0.30 3.72
N ARG A 109 -8.19 -0.12 4.15
CA ARG A 109 -8.84 1.20 4.11
C ARG A 109 -8.15 2.21 5.03
N ALA A 110 -7.71 1.80 6.22
CA ALA A 110 -6.96 2.67 7.13
C ALA A 110 -5.64 3.16 6.52
N VAL A 111 -4.90 2.29 5.80
CA VAL A 111 -3.69 2.67 5.06
C VAL A 111 -3.99 3.72 3.99
N VAL A 112 -5.07 3.55 3.24
CA VAL A 112 -5.47 4.51 2.20
C VAL A 112 -5.93 5.83 2.83
N ALA A 113 -6.73 5.76 3.89
CA ALA A 113 -7.24 6.94 4.58
C ALA A 113 -6.14 7.78 5.25
N SER A 114 -4.97 7.20 5.55
CA SER A 114 -3.83 7.94 6.08
C SER A 114 -2.92 8.56 5.02
N ALA A 115 -3.15 8.26 3.74
CA ALA A 115 -2.42 8.88 2.64
C ALA A 115 -3.00 10.27 2.33
N SER A 116 -2.12 11.27 2.22
CA SER A 116 -2.52 12.64 1.86
C SER A 116 -2.22 12.99 0.40
N ARG A 117 -1.33 12.24 -0.26
CA ARG A 117 -0.83 12.61 -1.60
C ARG A 117 -1.24 11.64 -2.69
N ALA A 118 -1.01 10.35 -2.49
CA ALA A 118 -1.26 9.32 -3.51
C ALA A 118 -1.26 7.92 -2.90
N VAL A 119 -1.72 6.95 -3.69
CA VAL A 119 -1.56 5.53 -3.40
C VAL A 119 -0.79 4.87 -4.54
N VAL A 120 0.32 4.23 -4.19
CA VAL A 120 1.14 3.42 -5.11
C VAL A 120 0.85 1.95 -4.85
N VAL A 121 0.41 1.23 -5.89
CA VAL A 121 -0.01 -0.17 -5.77
C VAL A 121 0.70 -1.08 -6.75
N TRP A 122 1.09 -2.27 -6.30
CA TRP A 122 1.43 -3.38 -7.21
C TRP A 122 0.20 -4.25 -7.38
N LEU A 123 -0.18 -4.51 -8.64
CA LEU A 123 -1.38 -5.28 -8.97
C LEU A 123 -1.00 -6.56 -9.71
N ALA A 124 -1.47 -7.69 -9.18
CA ALA A 124 -1.36 -9.01 -9.78
C ALA A 124 -2.75 -9.66 -9.82
N SER A 125 -2.97 -10.58 -10.75
CA SER A 125 -4.20 -11.38 -10.77
C SER A 125 -4.47 -12.02 -9.41
N GLY A 126 -5.68 -11.80 -8.86
CA GLY A 126 -6.08 -12.34 -7.55
C GLY A 126 -5.59 -11.56 -6.32
N SER A 127 -4.85 -10.46 -6.46
CA SER A 127 -4.42 -9.62 -5.33
C SER A 127 -5.54 -8.71 -4.81
N SER A 128 -6.59 -9.31 -4.24
CA SER A 128 -7.81 -8.62 -3.76
C SER A 128 -7.54 -7.47 -2.78
N GLY A 129 -6.51 -7.59 -1.92
CA GLY A 129 -6.11 -6.53 -0.99
C GLY A 129 -5.54 -5.30 -1.69
N SER A 130 -4.67 -5.48 -2.69
CA SER A 130 -4.12 -4.37 -3.48
C SER A 130 -5.19 -3.71 -4.33
N LEU A 131 -6.10 -4.51 -4.92
CA LEU A 131 -7.22 -3.97 -5.70
C LEU A 131 -8.19 -3.18 -4.80
N LEU A 132 -8.43 -3.63 -3.58
CA LEU A 132 -9.20 -2.87 -2.58
C LEU A 132 -8.52 -1.53 -2.28
N ALA A 133 -7.19 -1.50 -2.11
CA ALA A 133 -6.46 -0.25 -1.89
C ALA A 133 -6.63 0.72 -3.07
N ALA A 134 -6.45 0.22 -4.29
CA ALA A 134 -6.60 1.02 -5.52
C ALA A 134 -8.01 1.61 -5.67
N ARG A 135 -9.04 0.78 -5.45
CA ARG A 135 -10.44 1.22 -5.51
C ARG A 135 -10.80 2.21 -4.40
N ALA A 136 -10.34 1.97 -3.18
CA ALA A 136 -10.56 2.88 -2.06
C ALA A 136 -9.90 4.24 -2.31
N ALA A 137 -8.71 4.25 -2.92
CA ALA A 137 -8.00 5.47 -3.28
C ALA A 137 -8.74 6.26 -4.38
N ALA A 138 -9.13 5.59 -5.46
CA ALA A 138 -9.90 6.21 -6.54
C ALA A 138 -11.23 6.78 -6.03
N ALA A 139 -11.96 6.03 -5.20
CA ALA A 139 -13.20 6.50 -4.58
C ALA A 139 -13.01 7.69 -3.63
N ALA A 140 -11.82 7.84 -3.05
CA ALA A 140 -11.46 8.98 -2.20
C ALA A 140 -10.89 10.17 -3.00
N GLY A 141 -10.87 10.11 -4.34
CA GLY A 141 -10.24 11.14 -5.18
C GLY A 141 -8.73 11.23 -5.05
N LEU A 142 -8.07 10.21 -4.46
CA LEU A 142 -6.61 10.16 -4.34
C LEU A 142 -5.99 9.66 -5.65
N PRO A 143 -4.92 10.30 -6.15
CA PRO A 143 -4.14 9.78 -7.27
C PRO A 143 -3.70 8.33 -7.03
N VAL A 144 -4.00 7.47 -7.99
CA VAL A 144 -3.58 6.06 -7.97
C VAL A 144 -2.49 5.82 -9.01
N VAL A 145 -1.36 5.28 -8.58
CA VAL A 145 -0.27 4.84 -9.45
C VAL A 145 -0.11 3.35 -9.28
N ALA A 146 -0.27 2.59 -10.36
CA ALA A 146 -0.22 1.14 -10.34
C ALA A 146 0.95 0.58 -11.14
N PHE A 147 1.64 -0.40 -10.57
CA PHE A 147 2.61 -1.24 -11.24
C PHE A 147 1.96 -2.59 -11.58
N PRO A 148 1.79 -2.93 -12.87
CA PRO A 148 1.34 -4.25 -13.27
C PRO A 148 2.44 -5.27 -12.97
N VAL A 149 2.10 -6.32 -12.22
CA VAL A 149 3.00 -7.45 -11.95
C VAL A 149 2.78 -8.54 -13.01
N ALA A 150 1.53 -8.77 -13.39
CA ALA A 150 1.13 -9.64 -14.49
C ALA A 150 -0.27 -9.26 -14.97
N GLY A 151 -0.53 -9.43 -16.27
CA GLY A 151 -1.83 -9.17 -16.88
C GLY A 151 -2.17 -7.69 -17.03
N GLU A 152 -3.40 -7.44 -17.47
CA GLU A 152 -3.96 -6.09 -17.60
C GLU A 152 -4.35 -5.50 -16.25
N LEU A 153 -4.26 -4.18 -16.14
CA LEU A 153 -4.71 -3.48 -14.95
C LEU A 153 -6.24 -3.44 -14.92
N PRO A 154 -6.89 -3.81 -13.79
CA PRO A 154 -8.33 -3.78 -13.69
C PRO A 154 -8.86 -2.35 -13.70
N SER A 155 -10.09 -2.16 -14.16
CA SER A 155 -10.80 -0.89 -13.96
C SER A 155 -11.05 -0.62 -12.47
N LEU A 156 -10.89 0.66 -12.09
CA LEU A 156 -11.20 1.18 -10.77
C LEU A 156 -12.54 1.94 -10.71
N GLY A 157 -13.25 2.06 -11.83
CA GLY A 157 -14.50 2.84 -11.96
C GLY A 157 -14.53 3.62 -13.28
N ALA A 158 -15.15 4.81 -13.26
CA ALA A 158 -15.16 5.74 -14.39
C ALA A 158 -13.77 6.39 -14.55
N GLY A 159 -13.00 5.90 -15.52
CA GLY A 159 -11.63 6.33 -15.73
C GLY A 159 -10.85 5.35 -16.61
N HIS A 160 -9.57 5.64 -16.80
CA HIS A 160 -8.67 4.79 -17.56
C HIS A 160 -7.24 4.88 -17.02
N TRP A 161 -6.39 3.94 -17.46
CA TRP A 161 -4.98 3.92 -17.12
C TRP A 161 -4.16 4.66 -18.19
N SER A 162 -3.38 5.65 -17.77
CA SER A 162 -2.40 6.33 -18.62
C SER A 162 -0.96 5.93 -18.27
N GLY A 163 -0.07 5.95 -19.27
CA GLY A 163 1.35 5.61 -19.13
C GLY A 163 2.25 6.84 -19.15
N GLY A 164 3.55 6.62 -19.40
CA GLY A 164 4.49 7.72 -19.68
C GLY A 164 5.30 8.24 -18.50
N LEU A 165 5.40 7.47 -17.40
CA LEU A 165 6.33 7.77 -16.31
C LEU A 165 7.74 7.25 -16.63
N SER A 166 8.78 7.81 -16.00
CA SER A 166 10.19 7.54 -16.31
C SER A 166 10.96 6.96 -15.11
N GLY A 167 12.17 6.44 -15.35
CA GLY A 167 13.03 5.88 -14.30
C GLY A 167 12.43 4.66 -13.61
N CYS A 168 12.45 4.64 -12.27
CA CYS A 168 11.84 3.57 -11.46
C CYS A 168 10.30 3.50 -11.60
N TRP A 169 9.69 4.45 -12.30
CA TRP A 169 8.27 4.49 -12.60
C TRP A 169 7.93 4.05 -14.02
N SER A 170 8.91 3.60 -14.82
CA SER A 170 8.70 3.24 -16.25
C SER A 170 7.60 2.21 -16.51
N ARG A 171 7.38 1.27 -15.56
CA ARG A 171 6.29 0.28 -15.65
C ARG A 171 4.98 0.77 -15.04
N ALA A 172 5.00 1.87 -14.32
CA ALA A 172 3.81 2.38 -13.66
C ALA A 172 2.79 2.92 -14.66
N ARG A 173 1.54 2.90 -14.24
CA ARG A 173 0.40 3.53 -14.90
C ARG A 173 -0.32 4.40 -13.88
N ARG A 174 -0.82 5.54 -14.31
CA ARG A 174 -1.64 6.42 -13.48
C ARG A 174 -3.11 6.21 -13.80
N TRP A 175 -3.96 6.19 -12.77
CA TRP A 175 -5.41 6.22 -12.99
C TRP A 175 -5.85 7.66 -13.25
N GLU A 176 -6.51 7.87 -14.38
CA GLU A 176 -7.16 9.11 -14.75
C GLU A 176 -8.66 8.94 -14.60
N GLN A 177 -9.21 9.55 -13.56
CA GLN A 177 -10.65 9.56 -13.31
C GLN A 177 -11.32 10.49 -14.33
N LEU A 178 -12.42 10.01 -14.93
CA LEU A 178 -13.23 10.89 -15.77
C LEU A 178 -13.89 11.94 -14.86
N PRO A 179 -14.06 13.18 -15.34
CA PRO A 179 -14.87 14.16 -14.62
C PRO A 179 -16.25 13.54 -14.35
N ASP A 180 -16.79 13.77 -13.16
CA ASP A 180 -18.21 13.49 -12.94
C ASP A 180 -18.96 14.34 -13.98
N MET A 181 -19.57 13.67 -14.95
CA MET A 181 -20.51 14.29 -15.88
C MET A 181 -21.71 14.64 -15.02
N LEU A 182 -21.67 15.81 -14.37
CA LEU A 182 -22.84 16.39 -13.74
C LEU A 182 -23.90 16.48 -14.84
N GLU A 183 -24.97 15.68 -14.68
CA GLU A 183 -26.20 15.87 -15.42
C GLU A 183 -26.66 17.31 -15.14
N THR A 184 -26.45 18.17 -16.13
CA THR A 184 -27.02 19.53 -16.23
C THR A 184 -28.54 19.47 -16.30
#